data_AF-A0A482TW90-F1
#
_entry.id   AF-A0A482TW90-F1
#
_cell.length_a   1.000
_cell.length_b   1.000
_cell.length_c   1.000
_cell.angle_alpha   90.00
_cell.angle_beta   90.00
_cell.angle_gamma   90.00
#
_symmetry.space_group_name_H-M   'P 1'
#
loop_
_entity.id
_entity.type
_entity.pdbx_description
1 polymer ?
#
loop_
_entity_poly.entity_id
_entity_poly.type
_entity_poly.pdbx_seq_one_letter_code
_entity_poly.pdbx_strand_id
1 'polypeptide(L)'
;MTDFKKDTNNEIFQNAVLSLRLRFPVAEISRYTKESKGNISNFLNDKKPVPDTFLKTFAEAFKIDLKEFGYTNGLIKAETKNPPPESEGFFKEDYNRLINENDFLKETIRDLLKILVAKL
;
A
#
# COMPACT_ATOMS: atom_id res chain seq x y z
N MET A 1 -20.38 -2.72 21.65
CA MET A 1 -19.18 -1.95 21.25
C MET A 1 -19.66 -0.95 20.23
N THR A 2 -19.42 0.34 20.44
CA THR A 2 -19.82 1.37 19.47
C THR A 2 -18.82 1.31 18.33
N ASP A 3 -19.26 0.85 17.15
CA ASP A 3 -18.46 0.93 15.93
C ASP A 3 -18.24 2.40 15.61
N PHE A 4 -17.07 2.93 15.97
CA PHE A 4 -16.69 4.28 15.58
C PHE A 4 -16.63 4.29 14.05
N LYS A 5 -17.53 5.08 13.45
CA LYS A 5 -17.55 5.34 12.01
C LYS A 5 -16.15 5.79 11.61
N LYS A 6 -15.44 4.93 10.86
CA LYS A 6 -14.08 5.17 10.43
C LYS A 6 -14.05 6.50 9.65
N ASP A 7 -13.17 7.40 10.07
CA ASP A 7 -13.10 8.75 9.51
C ASP A 7 -12.42 8.69 8.15
N THR A 8 -13.07 9.19 7.10
CA THR A 8 -12.53 9.22 5.73
C THR A 8 -11.15 9.90 5.68
N ASN A 9 -10.93 10.93 6.51
CA ASN A 9 -9.65 11.64 6.55
C ASN A 9 -8.53 10.77 7.12
N ASN A 10 -8.85 9.91 8.08
CA ASN A 10 -7.89 8.95 8.61
C ASN A 10 -7.49 7.93 7.55
N GLU A 11 -8.46 7.44 6.76
CA GLU A 11 -8.18 6.49 5.68
C GLU A 11 -7.26 7.11 4.61
N ILE A 12 -7.59 8.34 4.17
CA ILE A 12 -6.76 9.11 3.23
C ILE A 12 -5.34 9.25 3.77
N PHE A 13 -5.22 9.66 5.03
CA PHE A 13 -3.92 9.88 5.66
C PHE A 13 -3.11 8.57 5.75
N GLN A 14 -3.71 7.49 6.22
CA GLN A 14 -3.02 6.19 6.34
C GLN A 14 -2.58 5.66 4.98
N ASN A 15 -3.44 5.72 3.96
CA ASN A 15 -3.11 5.30 2.60
C ASN A 15 -1.95 6.12 2.01
N ALA A 16 -1.95 7.43 2.23
CA ALA A 16 -0.87 8.30 1.80
C ALA A 16 0.45 8.00 2.54
N VAL A 17 0.41 7.70 3.84
CA VAL A 17 1.62 7.33 4.59
C VAL A 17 2.19 5.99 4.13
N LEU A 18 1.33 5.02 3.79
CA LEU A 18 1.75 3.73 3.22
C LEU A 18 2.39 3.88 1.84
N SER A 19 1.86 4.77 0.98
CA SER A 19 2.42 5.00 -0.36
C SER A 19 3.81 5.66 -0.31
N LEU A 20 4.05 6.54 0.66
CA LEU A 20 5.34 7.21 0.87
C LEU A 20 6.46 6.27 1.35
N ARG A 21 6.13 5.06 1.86
CA ARG A 21 7.09 4.06 2.34
C ARG A 21 8.17 4.62 3.28
N LEU A 22 7.78 5.53 4.16
CA LEU A 22 8.69 6.18 5.11
C LEU A 22 9.30 5.15 6.07
N ARG A 23 10.58 5.30 6.40
CA ARG A 23 11.28 4.39 7.33
C ARG A 23 10.81 4.61 8.76
N PHE A 24 10.57 5.86 9.14
CA PHE A 24 10.09 6.26 10.47
C PHE A 24 8.91 7.24 10.35
N PRO A 25 7.72 6.77 9.92
CA PRO A 25 6.62 7.64 9.50
C PRO A 25 6.24 8.68 10.55
N VAL A 26 6.06 8.28 11.82
CA VAL A 26 5.68 9.21 12.89
C VAL A 26 6.72 10.31 13.11
N ALA A 27 8.01 9.97 13.10
CA ALA A 27 9.08 10.92 13.34
C ALA A 27 9.30 11.86 12.15
N GLU A 28 9.25 11.31 10.94
CA GLU A 28 9.42 12.07 9.69
C GLU A 28 8.25 13.03 9.48
N ILE A 29 7.01 12.55 9.57
CA ILE A 29 5.82 13.40 9.45
C ILE A 29 5.86 14.51 10.50
N SER A 30 6.18 14.20 11.76
CA SER A 30 6.29 15.19 12.83
C SER A 30 7.30 16.28 12.52
N ARG A 31 8.43 15.92 11.92
CA ARG A 31 9.47 16.87 11.53
C ARG A 31 9.00 17.82 10.42
N TYR A 32 8.28 17.30 9.43
CA TYR A 32 7.86 18.08 8.26
C TYR A 32 6.60 18.91 8.51
N THR A 33 5.62 18.39 9.26
CA THR A 33 4.35 19.06 9.53
C THR A 33 4.38 19.87 10.82
N LYS A 34 5.43 19.75 11.64
CA LYS A 34 5.54 20.32 13.00
C LYS A 34 4.47 19.85 13.98
N GLU A 35 3.73 18.80 13.63
CA GLU A 35 2.72 18.18 14.48
C GLU A 35 3.38 17.27 15.53
N SER A 36 2.72 17.10 16.68
CA SER A 36 3.26 16.24 17.74
C SER A 36 3.28 14.77 17.32
N LYS A 37 4.36 14.04 17.67
CA LYS A 37 4.47 12.59 17.43
C LYS A 37 3.29 11.81 18.02
N GLY A 38 2.80 12.25 19.19
CA GLY A 38 1.64 11.66 19.84
C GLY A 38 0.37 11.81 19.01
N ASN A 39 0.11 12.99 18.43
CA ASN A 39 -1.05 13.20 17.56
C ASN A 39 -0.94 12.39 16.27
N ILE A 40 0.23 12.38 15.61
CA ILE A 40 0.44 11.56 14.41
C ILE A 40 0.23 10.07 14.71
N SER A 41 0.75 9.58 15.83
CA SER A 41 0.50 8.21 16.26
C SER A 41 -0.99 7.95 16.51
N ASN A 42 -1.73 8.91 17.06
CA ASN A 42 -3.18 8.75 17.26
C ASN A 42 -3.95 8.72 15.93
N PHE A 43 -3.53 9.53 14.95
CA PHE A 43 -4.10 9.56 13.61
C PHE A 43 -3.88 8.24 12.86
N LEU A 44 -2.67 7.69 12.91
CA LEU A 44 -2.33 6.42 12.24
C LEU A 44 -3.02 5.21 12.87
N ASN A 45 -3.45 5.29 14.13
CA ASN A 45 -4.09 4.18 14.85
C ASN A 45 -5.60 4.38 15.05
N ASP A 46 -6.21 5.31 14.32
CA ASP A 46 -7.65 5.62 14.42
C ASP A 46 -8.14 5.97 15.83
N LYS A 47 -7.25 6.48 16.68
CA LYS A 47 -7.59 6.91 18.05
C LYS A 47 -8.13 8.34 18.09
N LYS A 48 -7.78 9.15 17.08
CA LYS A 48 -8.27 10.52 16.90
C LYS A 48 -8.57 10.77 15.42
N PRO A 49 -9.61 11.55 15.11
CA PRO A 49 -9.88 11.98 13.74
C PRO A 49 -8.77 12.92 13.26
N VAL A 50 -8.44 12.84 11.98
CA VAL A 50 -7.45 13.68 11.32
C VAL A 50 -8.11 14.99 10.88
N PRO A 51 -7.65 16.16 11.37
CA PRO A 51 -8.16 17.45 10.93
C PRO A 51 -7.86 17.72 9.45
N ASP A 52 -8.79 18.33 8.72
CA ASP A 52 -8.58 18.74 7.32
C ASP A 52 -7.37 19.69 7.16
N THR A 53 -7.15 20.56 8.14
CA THR A 53 -6.01 21.48 8.17
C THR A 53 -4.69 20.73 8.22
N PHE A 54 -4.60 19.67 9.03
CA PHE A 54 -3.42 18.83 9.10
C PHE A 54 -3.19 18.08 7.79
N LEU A 55 -4.25 17.51 7.19
CA LEU A 55 -4.16 16.85 5.89
C LEU A 55 -3.57 17.77 4.82
N LYS A 56 -4.04 19.02 4.74
CA LYS A 56 -3.49 20.01 3.80
C LYS A 56 -2.01 20.27 4.05
N THR A 57 -1.61 20.51 5.30
CA THR A 57 -0.20 20.72 5.65
C THR A 57 0.66 19.49 5.33
N PHE A 58 0.15 18.29 5.57
CA PHE A 58 0.83 17.04 5.21
C PHE A 58 0.98 16.91 3.69
N ALA A 59 -0.07 17.18 2.92
CA ALA A 59 -0.04 17.15 1.46
C ALA A 59 1.00 18.11 0.88
N GLU A 60 1.04 19.34 1.39
CA GLU A 60 2.01 20.37 1.00
C GLU A 60 3.45 19.96 1.37
N ALA A 61 3.65 19.42 2.56
CA ALA A 61 4.96 19.03 3.06
C ALA A 61 5.59 17.88 2.26
N PHE A 62 4.77 16.91 1.84
CA PHE A 62 5.21 15.75 1.07
C PHE A 62 4.99 15.90 -0.44
N LYS A 63 4.42 17.02 -0.90
CA LYS A 63 4.09 17.31 -2.30
C LYS A 63 3.26 16.21 -2.96
N ILE A 64 2.23 15.74 -2.26
CA ILE A 64 1.32 14.68 -2.72
C ILE A 64 -0.08 15.24 -2.98
N ASP A 65 -0.82 14.66 -3.92
CA ASP A 65 -2.24 14.96 -4.12
C ASP A 65 -3.10 13.99 -3.28
N LEU A 66 -3.80 14.53 -2.27
CA LEU A 66 -4.65 13.72 -1.40
C LEU A 66 -5.87 13.12 -2.11
N LYS A 67 -6.26 13.67 -3.28
CA LYS A 67 -7.38 13.15 -4.06
C LYS A 67 -7.13 11.72 -4.55
N GLU A 68 -5.87 11.34 -4.75
CA GLU A 68 -5.48 9.97 -5.14
C GLU A 68 -5.81 8.94 -4.05
N PHE A 69 -5.95 9.39 -2.80
CA PHE A 69 -6.18 8.52 -1.64
C PHE A 69 -7.62 8.59 -1.10
N GLY A 70 -8.46 9.49 -1.65
CA GLY A 70 -9.84 9.77 -1.21
C GLY A 70 -10.93 8.86 -1.75
N TYR A 71 -10.59 7.87 -2.58
CA TYR A 71 -11.57 6.99 -3.24
C TYR A 71 -11.68 5.61 -2.56
N THR A 72 -12.17 5.55 -1.32
CA THR A 72 -12.54 4.28 -0.67
C THR A 72 -14.03 3.92 -0.75
N ASN A 73 -14.84 4.60 -1.57
CA ASN A 73 -16.25 4.24 -1.79
C ASN A 73 -16.62 3.87 -3.24
N GLY A 74 -15.66 3.57 -4.13
CA GLY A 74 -15.99 3.20 -5.51
C GLY A 74 -14.95 2.47 -6.35
N LEU A 75 -13.67 2.43 -5.96
CA LEU A 75 -12.59 1.83 -6.78
C LEU A 75 -12.00 0.54 -6.18
N ILE A 76 -12.75 -0.11 -5.28
CA ILE A 76 -12.77 -1.58 -5.20
C ILE A 76 -14.15 -2.06 -5.70
N LYS A 77 -14.69 -1.43 -6.73
CA LYS A 77 -15.40 -2.20 -7.75
C LYS A 77 -14.35 -2.50 -8.79
N ALA A 78 -13.96 -3.77 -8.80
CA ALA A 78 -13.13 -4.36 -9.81
C ALA A 78 -13.29 -3.68 -11.18
N GLU A 79 -12.17 -3.37 -11.81
CA GLU A 79 -12.07 -3.50 -13.26
C GLU A 79 -12.24 -4.99 -13.64
N THR A 80 -13.39 -5.56 -13.32
CA THR A 80 -13.99 -6.72 -13.96
C THR A 80 -15.28 -6.22 -14.58
N LYS A 81 -15.15 -5.33 -15.56
CA LYS A 81 -16.16 -5.20 -16.60
C LYS A 81 -15.50 -5.67 -17.89
N ASN A 82 -15.56 -6.99 -18.05
CA ASN A 82 -15.02 -7.79 -19.14
C ASN A 82 -13.49 -7.79 -19.21
N PRO A 83 -12.81 -8.79 -18.61
CA PRO A 83 -11.53 -9.20 -19.17
C PRO A 83 -11.73 -9.42 -20.69
N PRO A 84 -10.90 -8.84 -21.58
CA PRO A 84 -10.87 -9.32 -22.95
C PRO A 84 -10.63 -10.84 -22.86
N PRO A 85 -11.31 -11.67 -23.67
CA PRO A 85 -11.26 -13.14 -23.59
C PRO A 85 -9.86 -13.76 -23.77
N GLU A 86 -8.82 -12.93 -23.84
CA GLU A 86 -7.44 -13.26 -24.14
C GLU A 86 -6.48 -13.03 -22.95
N SER A 87 -6.97 -12.48 -21.83
CA SER A 87 -6.12 -12.06 -20.70
C SER A 87 -5.67 -13.19 -19.74
N GLU A 88 -6.19 -14.42 -19.88
CA GLU A 88 -5.67 -15.58 -19.12
C GLU A 88 -4.39 -16.19 -19.74
N GLY A 89 -4.06 -15.85 -20.99
CA GLY A 89 -2.85 -16.33 -21.67
C GLY A 89 -1.60 -15.52 -21.36
N PHE A 90 -1.75 -14.19 -21.17
CA PHE A 90 -0.62 -13.27 -21.17
C PHE A 90 0.32 -13.42 -19.96
N PHE A 91 -0.21 -13.74 -18.78
CA PHE A 91 0.62 -13.83 -17.57
C PHE A 91 1.37 -15.16 -17.43
N LYS A 92 0.89 -16.26 -18.02
CA LYS A 92 1.57 -17.57 -17.93
C LYS A 92 2.76 -17.65 -18.89
N GLU A 93 2.60 -17.14 -20.11
CA GLU A 93 3.66 -17.21 -21.11
C GLU A 93 4.85 -16.31 -20.73
N ASP A 94 4.61 -15.08 -20.28
CA ASP A 94 5.68 -14.17 -19.84
C ASP A 94 6.36 -14.65 -18.55
N TYR A 95 5.63 -15.26 -17.61
CA TYR A 95 6.23 -15.85 -16.40
C TYR A 95 7.13 -17.05 -16.74
N ASN A 96 6.65 -17.95 -17.60
CA ASN A 96 7.44 -19.09 -18.07
C ASN A 96 8.65 -18.63 -18.88
N ARG A 97 8.54 -17.56 -19.67
CA ARG A 97 9.64 -16.96 -20.41
C ARG A 97 10.69 -16.35 -19.47
N LEU A 98 10.27 -15.56 -18.48
CA LEU A 98 11.15 -14.97 -17.46
C LEU A 98 11.90 -16.02 -16.63
N ILE A 99 11.25 -17.13 -16.28
CA ILE A 99 11.91 -18.24 -15.60
C ILE A 99 12.84 -18.99 -16.56
N ASN A 100 12.45 -19.18 -17.82
CA ASN A 100 13.24 -19.93 -18.79
C ASN A 100 14.44 -19.16 -19.34
N GLU A 101 14.43 -17.84 -19.34
CA GLU A 101 15.52 -16.99 -19.84
C GLU A 101 16.52 -16.60 -18.73
N ASN A 102 16.21 -16.87 -17.46
CA ASN A 102 17.00 -16.41 -16.32
C ASN A 102 17.57 -17.59 -15.51
N ASP A 103 18.78 -18.04 -15.86
CA ASP A 103 19.41 -19.24 -15.28
C ASP A 103 19.58 -19.15 -13.75
N PHE A 104 19.77 -17.94 -13.22
CA PHE A 104 19.83 -17.70 -11.77
C PHE A 104 18.51 -18.07 -11.06
N LEU A 105 17.37 -17.74 -11.67
CA LEU A 105 16.05 -18.06 -11.10
C LEU A 105 15.77 -19.56 -11.17
N LYS A 106 16.19 -20.23 -12.24
CA LYS A 106 16.08 -21.70 -12.35
C LYS A 106 16.87 -22.42 -11.26
N GLU A 107 18.08 -21.97 -11.00
CA GLU A 107 18.94 -22.57 -9.98
C GLU A 107 18.36 -22.37 -8.58
N THR A 108 17.92 -21.15 -8.27
CA THR A 108 17.27 -20.81 -6.99
C THR A 108 16.01 -21.65 -6.76
N ILE A 109 15.14 -21.79 -7.76
CA ILE A 109 13.91 -22.61 -7.65
C ILE A 109 14.26 -24.08 -7.46
N ARG A 110 15.27 -24.60 -8.18
CA ARG A 110 15.72 -25.98 -8.05
C ARG A 110 16.22 -26.28 -6.64
N ASP A 111 16.99 -25.38 -6.05
CA ASP A 111 17.54 -25.59 -4.71
C ASP A 111 16.48 -25.46 -3.62
N LEU A 112 15.51 -24.54 -3.78
CA LEU A 112 14.34 -24.48 -2.90
C LEU A 112 13.51 -25.77 -2.97
N LEU A 113 13.30 -26.33 -4.16
CA LEU A 113 12.57 -27.59 -4.32
C LEU A 113 13.31 -28.77 -3.70
N LYS A 114 14.64 -28.85 -3.83
CA LYS A 114 15.44 -29.89 -3.15
C LYS A 114 15.30 -29.82 -1.63
N ILE A 115 15.32 -28.60 -1.06
CA ILE A 115 15.16 -28.40 0.38
C ILE A 115 13.75 -28.81 0.83
N LEU A 116 12.73 -28.52 0.02
CA LEU A 116 11.35 -28.87 0.34
C LEU A 116 11.10 -30.38 0.32
N VAL A 117 11.65 -31.07 -0.69
CA VAL A 117 11.55 -32.53 -0.83
C VAL A 117 12.38 -33.26 0.21
N ALA A 118 13.52 -32.72 0.63
CA ALA A 118 14.34 -33.32 1.69
C ALA A 118 13.74 -33.22 3.11
N LYS A 119 12.65 -32.44 3.28
CA LYS A 119 11.91 -32.29 4.55
C LYS A 119 10.62 -33.11 4.62
N LEU A 120 10.27 -33.83 3.55
CA LEU A 120 9.17 -34.79 3.48
C LEU A 120 9.73 -36.21 3.62
#